data_AF-A0A821MAI4-F1
#
_entry.id   AF-A0A821MAI4-F1
#
_cell.length_a   1.000
_cell.length_b   1.000
_cell.length_c   1.000
_cell.angle_alpha   90.00
_cell.angle_beta   90.00
_cell.angle_gamma   90.00
#
_symmetry.space_group_name_H-M   'P 1'
#
loop_
_entity.id
_entity.type
_entity.pdbx_description
1 polymer ?
#
loop_
_entity_poly.entity_id
_entity_poly.type
_entity_poly.pdbx_seq_one_letter_code
_entity_poly.pdbx_strand_id
1 'polypeptide(L)'
;MFKAAVLLSQQYNITIEGKYLEWQTEQIGGNTIDALSGTYQTISASNIVGIVGPEFSRETPFIADLAQKVGIPVISYTTTAFDLSNRNTYHAFDHTVPSDYSSATAM
;
A
#
# COMPACT_ATOMS: atom_id res chain seq x y z
N MET A 1 -12.19 -4.85 0.68
CA MET A 1 -12.88 -3.64 1.17
C MET A 1 -12.68 -2.43 0.26
N PHE A 2 -11.47 -2.15 -0.24
CA PHE A 2 -11.17 -0.95 -1.05
C PHE A 2 -12.07 -0.76 -2.29
N LYS A 3 -12.27 -1.81 -3.10
CA LYS A 3 -13.15 -1.76 -4.29
C LYS A 3 -14.56 -1.24 -3.99
N ALA A 4 -15.15 -1.64 -2.87
CA ALA A 4 -16.50 -1.20 -2.50
C ALA A 4 -16.53 0.30 -2.20
N ALA A 5 -15.50 0.84 -1.56
CA ALA A 5 -15.39 2.27 -1.28
C ALA A 5 -15.32 3.10 -2.58
N VAL A 6 -14.55 2.64 -3.57
CA VAL A 6 -14.45 3.31 -4.88
C VAL A 6 -15.78 3.27 -5.65
N LEU A 7 -16.48 2.12 -5.64
CA LEU A 7 -17.79 2.02 -6.27
C LEU A 7 -18.83 2.93 -5.60
N LEU A 8 -18.81 3.00 -4.27
CA LEU A 8 -19.69 3.90 -3.53
C LEU A 8 -19.34 5.37 -3.78
N SER A 9 -18.05 5.73 -3.87
CA SER A 9 -17.67 7.11 -4.16
C SER A 9 -18.20 7.55 -5.53
N GLN A 10 -18.17 6.66 -6.52
CA GLN A 10 -18.76 6.91 -7.84
C GLN A 10 -20.29 7.04 -7.77
N GLN A 11 -20.96 6.14 -7.04
CA GLN A 11 -22.42 6.19 -6.85
C GLN A 11 -22.89 7.50 -6.18
N TYR A 12 -22.10 8.02 -5.24
CA TYR A 12 -22.38 9.29 -4.54
C TYR A 12 -21.75 10.51 -5.20
N ASN A 13 -21.21 10.39 -6.42
CA ASN A 13 -20.58 11.49 -7.17
C ASN A 13 -19.44 12.21 -6.42
N ILE A 14 -18.70 11.47 -5.59
CA ILE A 14 -17.52 11.98 -4.88
C ILE A 14 -16.37 12.00 -5.88
N THR A 15 -15.85 13.20 -6.15
CA THR A 15 -14.76 13.44 -7.11
C THR A 15 -13.63 14.22 -6.45
N ILE A 16 -12.42 14.03 -6.96
CA ILE A 16 -11.24 14.83 -6.61
C ILE A 16 -10.85 15.58 -7.88
N GLU A 17 -10.85 16.92 -7.81
CA GLU A 17 -10.59 17.78 -8.98
C GLU A 17 -11.48 17.44 -10.19
N GLY A 18 -12.73 17.05 -9.93
CA GLY A 18 -13.70 16.67 -10.97
C GLY A 18 -13.47 15.29 -11.60
N LYS A 19 -12.53 14.49 -11.09
CA LYS A 19 -12.26 13.11 -11.54
C LYS A 19 -12.73 12.10 -10.51
N TYR A 20 -13.22 10.96 -10.97
CA TYR A 20 -13.52 9.83 -10.09
C TYR A 20 -12.25 9.14 -9.64
N LEU A 21 -12.31 8.58 -8.43
CA LEU A 21 -11.33 7.60 -8.00
C LEU A 21 -11.50 6.32 -8.82
N GLU A 22 -10.38 5.77 -9.26
CA GLU A 22 -10.30 4.46 -9.89
C GLU A 22 -9.40 3.55 -9.07
N TRP A 23 -9.44 2.26 -9.37
CA TRP A 23 -8.62 1.27 -8.70
C TRP A 23 -8.13 0.24 -9.71
N GLN A 24 -6.93 -0.26 -9.46
CA GLN A 24 -6.35 -1.40 -10.15
C GLN A 24 -5.94 -2.41 -9.09
N THR A 25 -5.92 -3.69 -9.45
CA THR A 25 -5.50 -4.76 -8.55
C THR A 25 -4.54 -5.66 -9.29
N GLU A 26 -3.52 -6.09 -8.56
CA GLU A 26 -2.66 -7.18 -8.98
C GLU A 26 -2.68 -8.25 -7.91
N GLN A 27 -2.85 -9.50 -8.33
CA GLN A 27 -2.79 -10.64 -7.42
C GLN A 27 -1.45 -11.32 -7.60
N ILE A 28 -0.67 -11.30 -6.53
CA ILE A 28 0.74 -11.65 -6.55
C ILE A 28 0.90 -12.65 -5.41
N GLY A 29 1.21 -13.90 -5.73
CA GLY A 29 1.10 -15.05 -4.82
C GLY A 29 2.13 -15.07 -3.69
N GLY A 30 2.48 -13.93 -3.12
CA GLY A 30 3.53 -13.75 -2.11
C GLY A 30 4.95 -13.81 -2.68
N ASN A 31 5.10 -13.71 -3.99
CA ASN A 31 6.40 -13.62 -4.65
C ASN A 31 6.85 -12.16 -4.73
N THR A 32 7.91 -11.84 -3.99
CA THR A 32 8.48 -10.49 -3.91
C THR A 32 8.91 -9.90 -5.25
N ILE A 33 9.43 -10.71 -6.18
CA ILE A 33 9.90 -10.22 -7.49
C ILE A 33 8.71 -9.83 -8.34
N ASP A 34 7.72 -10.72 -8.42
CA ASP A 34 6.48 -10.46 -9.15
C ASP A 34 5.81 -9.20 -8.56
N ALA A 35 5.77 -9.10 -7.23
CA ALA A 35 5.14 -7.99 -6.53
C ALA A 35 5.80 -6.64 -6.84
N LEU A 36 7.13 -6.61 -6.81
CA LEU A 36 7.87 -5.41 -7.15
C LEU A 36 7.75 -5.04 -8.63
N SER A 37 7.87 -6.03 -9.53
CA SER A 37 7.80 -5.79 -10.97
C SER A 37 6.43 -5.30 -11.42
N GLY A 38 5.36 -5.90 -10.92
CA GLY A 38 3.97 -5.53 -11.21
C GLY A 38 3.65 -4.14 -10.68
N THR A 39 4.03 -3.87 -9.43
CA THR A 39 3.91 -2.53 -8.83
C THR A 39 4.64 -1.47 -9.67
N TYR A 40 5.88 -1.74 -10.08
CA TYR A 40 6.65 -0.82 -10.92
C TYR A 40 5.98 -0.56 -12.27
N GLN A 41 5.50 -1.62 -12.94
CA GLN A 41 4.81 -1.53 -14.23
C GLN A 41 3.53 -0.70 -14.11
N THR A 42 2.72 -0.95 -13.08
CA THR A 42 1.47 -0.21 -12.82
C THR A 42 1.73 1.27 -12.52
N ILE A 43 2.71 1.58 -11.66
CA ILE A 43 3.09 2.98 -11.38
C ILE A 43 3.60 3.68 -12.64
N SER A 44 4.34 2.97 -13.50
CA SER A 44 4.88 3.54 -14.73
C SER A 44 3.81 3.78 -15.80
N ALA A 45 2.73 3.00 -15.79
CA ALA A 45 1.70 3.03 -16.82
C ALA A 45 0.48 3.91 -16.47
N SER A 46 0.35 4.36 -15.22
CA SER A 46 -0.86 5.04 -14.73
C SER A 46 -0.54 6.08 -13.66
N ASN A 47 -1.43 7.07 -13.48
CA ASN A 47 -1.27 8.11 -12.47
C ASN A 47 -1.71 7.60 -11.09
N ILE A 48 -0.86 6.78 -10.46
CA ILE A 48 -1.11 6.20 -9.14
C ILE A 48 -0.83 7.24 -8.06
N VAL A 49 -1.83 7.51 -7.22
CA VAL A 49 -1.74 8.47 -6.10
C VAL A 49 -1.50 7.80 -4.74
N GLY A 50 -1.59 6.47 -4.68
CA GLY A 50 -1.41 5.70 -3.46
C GLY A 50 -1.55 4.20 -3.70
N ILE A 51 -0.95 3.41 -2.82
CA ILE A 51 -0.98 1.95 -2.86
C ILE A 51 -1.66 1.44 -1.59
N VAL A 52 -2.63 0.55 -1.75
CA VAL A 52 -3.27 -0.17 -0.63
C VAL A 52 -2.86 -1.64 -0.70
N GLY A 53 -2.28 -2.13 0.39
CA GLY A 53 -1.38 -3.30 0.38
C GLY A 53 0.05 -2.86 0.67
N PRO A 54 1.04 -3.76 0.66
CA PRO A 54 0.98 -5.17 0.25
C PRO A 54 0.38 -6.09 1.32
N GLU A 55 0.05 -7.33 0.94
CA GLU A 55 -0.58 -8.32 1.84
C GLU A 55 0.47 -9.10 2.64
N PHE A 56 1.61 -9.42 2.02
CA PHE A 56 2.63 -10.22 2.69
C PHE A 56 3.73 -9.35 3.32
N SER A 57 4.14 -9.66 4.55
CA SER A 57 5.20 -8.89 5.23
C SER A 57 6.54 -8.93 4.47
N ARG A 58 6.82 -10.02 3.75
CA ARG A 58 8.08 -10.23 3.01
C ARG A 58 8.29 -9.32 1.80
N GLU A 59 7.22 -8.84 1.18
CA GLU A 59 7.26 -7.95 0.00
C GLU A 59 7.15 -6.48 0.39
N THR A 60 6.59 -6.21 1.58
CA THR A 60 6.31 -4.85 2.06
C THR A 60 7.54 -3.93 2.07
N PRO A 61 8.72 -4.35 2.56
CA PRO A 61 9.92 -3.50 2.54
C PRO A 61 10.32 -3.01 1.14
N PHE A 62 10.16 -3.87 0.13
CA PHE A 62 10.57 -3.58 -1.25
C PHE A 62 9.60 -2.61 -1.93
N ILE A 63 8.29 -2.83 -1.72
CA ILE A 63 7.26 -1.94 -2.26
C ILE A 63 7.30 -0.59 -1.54
N ALA A 64 7.50 -0.57 -0.22
CA ALA A 64 7.63 0.66 0.55
C ALA A 64 8.85 1.49 0.10
N ASP A 65 10.01 0.85 -0.10
CA ASP A 65 11.22 1.51 -0.60
C ASP A 65 11.04 2.07 -2.03
N LEU A 66 10.43 1.29 -2.94
CA LEU A 66 10.11 1.77 -4.29
C LEU A 66 9.17 2.97 -4.24
N ALA A 67 8.04 2.85 -3.54
CA ALA A 67 7.00 3.85 -3.48
C ALA A 67 7.50 5.15 -2.84
N GLN A 68 8.33 5.04 -1.80
CA GLN A 68 9.02 6.16 -1.17
C GLN A 68 9.89 6.94 -2.15
N LYS A 69 10.66 6.26 -3.00
CA LYS A 69 11.53 6.90 -3.99
C LYS A 69 10.75 7.70 -5.04
N VAL A 70 9.51 7.30 -5.31
CA VAL A 70 8.61 7.97 -6.26
C VAL A 70 7.57 8.86 -5.58
N GLY A 71 7.60 8.99 -4.25
CA GLY A 71 6.69 9.84 -3.48
C GLY A 71 5.25 9.35 -3.40
N ILE A 72 5.02 8.04 -3.56
CA ILE A 72 3.69 7.43 -3.48
C ILE A 72 3.49 6.85 -2.08
N PRO A 73 2.40 7.22 -1.36
CA PRO A 73 2.11 6.64 -0.06
C PRO A 73 1.63 5.19 -0.18
N VAL A 74 2.01 4.36 0.79
CA VAL A 74 1.66 2.93 0.87
C VAL A 74 0.97 2.65 2.20
N ILE A 75 -0.19 1.99 2.16
CA ILE A 75 -0.94 1.60 3.36
C ILE A 75 -1.19 0.09 3.34
N SER A 76 -0.50 -0.66 4.20
CA SER A 76 -0.78 -2.09 4.39
C SER A 76 -1.87 -2.32 5.44
N TYR A 77 -2.70 -3.34 5.20
CA TYR A 77 -3.79 -3.75 6.11
C TYR A 77 -3.51 -5.06 6.84
N THR A 78 -2.35 -5.67 6.64
CA THR A 78 -1.99 -6.99 7.20
C THR A 78 -0.59 -7.05 7.80
N THR A 79 0.32 -6.16 7.41
CA THR A 79 1.72 -6.27 7.82
C THR A 79 1.92 -5.94 9.30
N THR A 80 2.53 -6.86 10.05
CA THR A 80 2.83 -6.69 11.49
C THR A 80 4.31 -6.42 11.77
N ALA A 81 5.17 -6.41 10.74
CA ALA A 81 6.61 -6.29 10.89
C ALA A 81 6.99 -4.93 11.54
N PHE A 82 7.79 -4.98 12.60
CA PHE A 82 8.08 -3.81 13.43
C PHE A 82 9.04 -2.81 12.77
N ASP A 83 9.93 -3.29 11.90
CA ASP A 83 10.93 -2.51 11.20
C ASP A 83 10.31 -1.48 10.24
N LEU A 84 9.14 -1.81 9.69
CA LEU A 84 8.36 -0.95 8.81
C LEU A 84 7.77 0.28 9.51
N SER A 85 7.70 0.28 10.84
CA SER A 85 7.26 1.46 11.60
C SER A 85 8.35 2.55 11.72
N ASN A 86 9.59 2.30 11.26
CA ASN A 86 10.67 3.28 11.30
C ASN A 86 10.51 4.36 10.21
N ARG A 87 9.99 5.53 10.59
CA ARG A 87 9.75 6.67 9.69
C ARG A 87 11.01 7.31 9.10
N ASN A 88 12.20 7.07 9.66
CA ASN A 88 13.45 7.52 9.04
C ASN A 88 13.76 6.70 7.79
N THR A 89 13.39 5.42 7.79
CA THR A 89 13.59 4.51 6.66
C THR A 89 12.39 4.49 5.73
N TYR A 90 11.18 4.42 6.28
CA TYR A 90 9.90 4.26 5.57
C TYR A 90 8.95 5.44 5.83
N HIS A 91 9.28 6.62 5.29
CA HIS A 91 8.49 7.84 5.56
C HIS A 91 7.15 7.89 4.82
N ALA A 92 7.03 7.19 3.69
CA ALA A 92 5.81 7.12 2.89
C ALA A 92 4.95 5.87 3.19
N PHE A 93 5.27 5.12 4.25
CA PHE A 93 4.60 3.86 4.58
C PHE A 93 3.80 3.96 5.88
N ASP A 94 2.60 3.42 5.84
CA ASP A 94 1.68 3.28 6.96
C ASP A 94 1.08 1.87 7.01
N HIS A 95 0.65 1.44 8.20
CA HIS A 95 -0.13 0.21 8.35
C HIS A 95 -1.24 0.40 9.38
N THR A 96 -2.36 -0.29 9.17
CA THR A 96 -3.57 -0.16 10.01
C THR A 96 -3.63 -1.18 11.15
N VAL A 97 -2.77 -2.20 11.11
CA VAL A 97 -2.67 -3.22 12.16
C VAL A 97 -1.49 -2.92 13.10
N PRO A 98 -1.58 -3.24 14.40
CA PRO A 98 -0.47 -3.07 15.33
C PRO A 98 0.77 -3.86 14.89
N SER A 99 1.96 -3.30 15.15
CA SER A 99 3.21 -4.01 14.96
C SER A 99 3.46 -5.06 16.05
N ASP A 100 4.24 -6.08 15.74
CA ASP A 100 4.65 -7.14 16.68
C ASP A 100 5.44 -6.58 17.88
N TYR A 101 6.01 -5.37 17.76
CA TYR A 101 6.64 -4.66 18.87
C TYR A 101 5.64 -4.35 20.00
N SER A 102 4.38 -4.08 19.67
CA SER A 102 3.33 -3.82 20.66
C SER A 102 3.04 -5.07 21.49
N SER A 103 3.08 -6.25 20.86
CA SER A 103 2.95 -7.54 21.55
C SER A 103 4.16 -7.85 22.42
N ALA A 104 5.37 -7.57 21.93
CA ALA A 104 6.61 -7.82 22.66
C ALA A 104 6.77 -6.95 23.93
N THR A 105 6.24 -5.72 23.91
CA THR A 105 6.30 -4.79 25.05
C THR A 105 5.22 -5.03 26.11
N ALA A 106 4.20 -5.84 25.80
CA ALA A 106 3.12 -6.17 26.72
C ALA A 106 3.39 -7.41 27.59
N MET A 107 4.47 -8.16 27.31
CA MET A 107 4.93 -9.34 28.07
C MET A 107 5.89 -8.96 29.19
#